data_AF-A0AA95J9Y2-F1
#
_entry.id   AF-A0AA95J9Y2-F1
#
_cell.length_a   1.000
_cell.length_b   1.000
_cell.length_c   1.000
_cell.angle_alpha   90.00
_cell.angle_beta   90.00
_cell.angle_gamma   90.00
#
_symmetry.space_group_name_H-M   'P 1'
#
loop_
_entity.id
_entity.type
_entity.pdbx_description
1 polymer ?
#
loop_
_entity_poly.entity_id
_entity_poly.type
_entity_poly.pdbx_seq_one_letter_code
_entity_poly.pdbx_strand_id
1 'polypeptide(L)' 'MEKYIGRIVDIIYQDRHGKFTKRQISVHSVRDGRVKGFDTAKQSFRVFDIDRILAVQPVSRHVG' A
#
# COMPACT_ATOMS: atom_id res chain seq x y z
N MET A 1 3.98 -4.87 -7.23
CA MET A 1 4.28 -3.92 -6.13
C MET A 1 5.72 -3.41 -6.16
N GLU A 2 6.70 -4.20 -6.59
CA GLU A 2 8.13 -3.81 -6.60
C GLU A 2 8.44 -2.47 -7.28
N LYS A 3 7.81 -2.20 -8.44
CA LYS A 3 7.96 -0.91 -9.17
C LYS A 3 7.53 0.34 -8.38
N TYR A 4 6.89 0.16 -7.23
CA TYR A 4 6.43 1.24 -6.37
C TYR A 4 7.32 1.46 -5.14
N ILE A 5 8.40 0.70 -4.95
CA ILE A 5 9.36 0.93 -3.86
C ILE A 5 9.86 2.39 -3.90
N GLY A 6 9.84 3.06 -2.74
CA GLY A 6 10.17 4.47 -2.59
C GLY A 6 9.06 5.44 -2.97
N ARG A 7 7.87 4.95 -3.38
CA ARG A 7 6.74 5.79 -3.79
C ARG A 7 5.57 5.67 -2.82
N ILE A 8 4.74 6.71 -2.81
CA ILE A 8 3.44 6.70 -2.14
C ILE A 8 2.38 6.24 -3.14
N VAL A 9 1.58 5.26 -2.73
CA VAL A 9 0.49 4.70 -3.53
C VAL A 9 -0.78 4.62 -2.69
N ASP A 10 -1.92 4.79 -3.35
CA ASP A 10 -3.22 4.37 -2.85
C ASP A 10 -3.43 2.90 -3.22
N ILE A 11 -3.87 2.08 -2.26
CA ILE A 11 -4.26 0.69 -2.46
C ILE A 11 -5.71 0.45 -2.02
N ILE A 12 -6.40 -0.45 -2.72
CA ILE A 12 -7.62 -1.09 -2.20
C ILE A 12 -7.20 -2.43 -1.57
N TYR A 13 -7.34 -2.54 -0.25
CA TYR A 13 -6.89 -3.70 0.51
C TYR A 13 -8.07 -4.44 1.14
N GLN A 14 -8.14 -5.75 0.95
CA GLN A 14 -9.11 -6.63 1.60
C GLN A 14 -8.53 -7.24 2.87
N ASP A 15 -9.16 -6.99 4.02
CA ASP A 15 -8.73 -7.64 5.25
C ASP A 15 -9.18 -9.12 5.34
N ARG A 16 -8.82 -9.78 6.45
CA ARG A 16 -9.15 -11.19 6.71
C ARG A 16 -10.63 -11.52 6.86
N HIS A 17 -11.46 -10.51 7.09
CA HIS A 17 -12.91 -10.65 7.21
C HIS A 17 -13.62 -10.24 5.91
N GLY A 18 -12.86 -10.00 4.84
CA GLY A 18 -13.39 -9.62 3.53
C GLY A 18 -13.69 -8.14 3.38
N LYS A 19 -13.41 -7.30 4.39
CA LYS A 19 -13.69 -5.87 4.34
C LYS A 19 -12.66 -5.14 3.48
N PHE A 20 -13.16 -4.35 2.54
CA PHE A 20 -12.33 -3.49 1.71
C PHE A 20 -12.01 -2.16 2.41
N THR A 21 -10.77 -1.73 2.29
CA THR A 21 -10.30 -0.44 2.78
C THR A 21 -9.43 0.23 1.73
N LYS A 22 -9.60 1.55 1.54
CA LYS A 22 -8.62 2.35 0.81
C LYS A 22 -7.51 2.74 1.79
N ARG A 23 -6.25 2.54 1.41
CA ARG A 23 -5.09 2.94 2.21
C ARG A 23 -4.06 3.65 1.37
N GLN A 24 -3.51 4.75 1.88
CA GLN A 24 -2.34 5.39 1.30
C GLN A 24 -1.10 4.90 2.04
N ILE A 25 -0.16 4.30 1.32
CA ILE A 25 1.06 3.75 1.90
C ILE A 25 2.30 4.28 1.17
N SER A 26 3.36 4.56 1.92
CA SER A 26 4.72 4.62 1.36
C SER A 26 5.25 3.19 1.27
N VAL A 27 5.68 2.74 0.09
CA VAL A 27 6.20 1.38 -0.12
C VAL A 27 7.69 1.36 0.21
N HIS A 28 8.10 0.64 1.26
CA HIS A 28 9.50 0.57 1.67
C HIS A 28 10.22 -0.66 1.11
N SER A 29 9.57 -1.82 1.13
CA SER A 29 10.14 -3.03 0.54
C SER A 29 9.06 -4.00 0.11
N VAL A 30 9.41 -4.86 -0.84
CA VAL A 30 8.61 -5.98 -1.30
C VAL A 30 9.45 -7.24 -1.23
N ARG A 31 9.02 -8.24 -0.45
CA ARG A 31 9.71 -9.54 -0.28
C ARG A 31 8.68 -10.61 0.04
N ASP A 32 8.85 -11.81 -0.52
CA ASP A 32 8.04 -13.00 -0.22
C ASP A 32 6.52 -12.76 -0.28
N GLY A 33 6.05 -12.10 -1.36
CA GLY A 33 4.63 -11.78 -1.54
C GLY A 33 4.09 -10.72 -0.59
N ARG A 34 4.95 -10.04 0.19
CA ARG A 34 4.55 -9.05 1.18
C ARG A 34 5.16 -7.68 0.91
N VAL A 35 4.39 -6.65 1.23
CA VAL A 35 4.80 -5.25 1.17
C VAL A 35 4.99 -4.73 2.58
N LYS A 36 6.20 -4.31 2.94
CA LYS A 36 6.40 -3.44 4.10
C LYS A 36 6.16 -2.01 3.65
N GLY A 37 5.17 -1.35 4.24
CA GLY A 37 4.85 0.04 3.94
C GLY A 37 4.52 0.84 5.20
N PHE A 38 4.68 2.16 5.10
CA PHE A 38 4.21 3.09 6.13
C PHE A 38 2.78 3.52 5.78
N ASP A 39 1.82 3.15 6.61
CA ASP A 39 0.42 3.55 6.48
C ASP A 39 0.27 5.00 6.97
N THR A 40 0.02 5.92 6.04
CA THR A 40 0.05 7.36 6.36
C THR A 40 -1.12 7.78 7.23
N ALA A 41 -2.26 7.10 7.15
CA ALA A 41 -3.42 7.40 7.98
C ALA A 41 -3.24 6.90 9.41
N LYS A 42 -2.56 5.76 9.59
CA LYS A 42 -2.26 5.18 10.90
C LYS A 42 -0.92 5.58 11.49
N GLN A 43 -0.13 6.38 10.78
CA GLN A 43 1.21 6.81 11.18
C GLN A 43 2.08 5.66 11.70
N SER A 44 2.03 4.50 11.03
CA SER A 44 2.69 3.28 11.49
C SER A 44 3.11 2.36 10.33
N PHE A 45 4.22 1.64 10.52
CA PHE A 45 4.65 0.58 9.60
C PHE A 45 3.73 -0.62 9.70
N ARG A 46 3.37 -1.17 8.53
CA ARG A 46 2.54 -2.37 8.39
C ARG A 46 3.06 -3.25 7.28
N VAL A 47 2.74 -4.54 7.40
CA VAL A 47 2.99 -5.52 6.36
C VAL A 47 1.65 -5.85 5.70
N PHE A 48 1.60 -5.73 4.37
CA PHE A 48 0.44 -6.02 3.55
C PHE A 48 0.74 -7.24 2.69
N ASP A 49 -0.23 -8.14 2.60
CA ASP A 49 -0.18 -9.28 1.68
C ASP A 49 -0.54 -8.80 0.27
N ILE A 50 0.30 -9.09 -0.74
CA ILE A 50 0.07 -8.65 -2.11
C ILE A 50 -1.21 -9.26 -2.68
N ASP A 51 -1.54 -10.50 -2.32
CA ASP A 51 -2.72 -11.19 -2.83
C ASP A 51 -4.04 -10.55 -2.33
N ARG A 52 -3.93 -9.67 -1.32
CA ARG A 52 -5.05 -8.92 -0.75
C ARG A 52 -5.11 -7.47 -1.24
N ILE A 53 -4.20 -7.07 -2.11
CA ILE A 53 -4.18 -5.76 -2.77
C ILE A 53 -4.93 -5.88 -4.09
N LEU A 54 -6.16 -5.35 -4.14
CA LEU A 54 -7.06 -5.49 -5.29
C LEU A 54 -6.84 -4.43 -6.37
N ALA A 55 -6.31 -3.27 -5.98
CA ALA A 55 -5.96 -2.19 -6.89
C ALA A 55 -4.84 -1.33 -6.29
N VAL A 56 -4.04 -0.72 -7.15
CA VAL A 56 -2.94 0.19 -6.78
C VAL A 56 -2.89 1.35 -7.74
N GLN A 57 -2.83 2.57 -7.20
CA GLN A 57 -2.66 3.79 -7.96
C GLN A 57 -1.52 4.64 -7.36
N PRO A 58 -0.52 5.05 -8.14
CA PRO A 58 0.46 6.03 -7.69
C PRO A 58 -0.21 7.34 -7.31
N VAL A 59 0.16 7.89 -6.16
CA VAL A 59 -0.29 9.25 -5.81
C VAL A 59 0.53 10.22 -6.66
N SER A 60 -0.11 10.80 -7.69
CA SER A 60 0.47 11.92 -8.42
C SER A 60 0.22 13.19 -7.62
N ARG A 61 1.27 13.75 -7.02
CA ARG A 61 1.19 15.07 -6.43
C ARG A 61 1.33 16.07 -7.58
N HIS A 62 0.22 16.56 -8.10
CA HIS A 62 0.25 17.77 -8.90
C HIS A 62 0.71 18.90 -7.97
N VAL A 63 1.95 19.35 -8.18
CA VAL A 63 2.40 20.64 -7.65
C VAL A 63 1.72 21.69 -8.53
N GLY A 64 0.72 22.36 -7.95
CA GLY A 64 0.13 23.58 -8.51
C GLY A 64 0.90 24.80 -8.05
#